data_AF-A0AAQ5XP40-F1
#
_entry.id   AF-A0AAQ5XP40-F1
#
_cell.length_a   1.000
_cell.length_b   1.000
_cell.length_c   1.000
_cell.angle_alpha   90.00
_cell.angle_beta   90.00
_cell.angle_gamma   90.00
#
_symmetry.space_group_name_H-M   'P 1'
#
loop_
_entity.id
_entity.type
_entity.pdbx_description
1 polymer ?
#
loop_
_entity_poly.entity_id
_entity_poly.type
_entity_poly.pdbx_seq_one_letter_code
_entity_poly.pdbx_strand_id
1 'polypeptide(L)' 'MYAKGKGAVVPSDSQAREKLALYVYEYLLHVGAQKSAQTFLSEVRTLRGL' A
#
# COMPACT_ATOMS: atom_id res chain seq x y z
N MET A 1 -7.40 -1.13 34.93
CA MET A 1 -7.18 0.08 34.10
C MET A 1 -6.28 -0.32 32.95
N TYR A 2 -6.71 -0.12 31.71
CA TYR A 2 -5.94 -0.53 30.53
C TYR A 2 -4.57 0.15 30.54
N ALA A 3 -3.52 -0.66 30.66
CA ALA A 3 -2.15 -0.18 30.67
C ALA A 3 -1.89 0.61 29.39
N LYS A 4 -1.46 1.86 29.59
CA LYS A 4 -0.98 2.84 28.60
C LYS A 4 -0.36 2.13 27.38
N GLY A 5 -1.12 2.13 26.28
CA GLY A 5 -0.77 1.44 25.05
C GLY A 5 0.61 1.86 24.57
N LYS A 6 1.43 0.87 24.20
CA LYS A 6 2.62 1.08 23.36
C LYS A 6 2.17 2.00 22.22
N GLY A 7 2.71 3.22 22.18
CA GLY A 7 2.26 4.25 21.24
C GLY A 7 2.17 3.66 19.85
N ALA A 8 0.94 3.48 19.36
CA ALA A 8 0.71 3.14 17.99
C ALA A 8 1.22 4.33 17.19
N VAL A 9 2.46 4.22 16.69
CA VAL A 9 3.06 5.23 15.84
C VAL A 9 2.10 5.39 14.68
N VAL A 10 1.43 6.54 14.63
CA VAL A 10 0.51 6.85 13.54
C VAL A 10 1.36 6.83 12.27
N PRO A 11 1.06 5.96 11.30
CA PRO A 11 1.85 5.90 10.08
C PRO A 11 1.76 7.23 9.35
N SER A 12 2.86 7.67 8.76
CA SER A 12 2.83 8.86 7.90
C SER A 12 1.97 8.58 6.66
N ASP A 13 1.43 9.63 6.03
CA ASP A 13 0.66 9.47 4.78
C ASP A 13 1.43 8.71 3.70
N SER A 14 2.75 8.90 3.64
CA SER A 14 3.60 8.15 2.71
C SER A 14 3.60 6.65 3.01
N GLN A 15 3.79 6.26 4.27
CA GLN A 15 3.77 4.85 4.69
C GLN A 15 2.39 4.21 4.48
N ALA A 16 1.32 4.95 4.77
CA ALA A 16 -0.04 4.49 4.54
C ALA A 16 -0.32 4.23 3.05
N ARG A 17 0.13 5.13 2.17
CA ARG A 17 -0.02 4.99 0.71
C ARG A 17 0.80 3.83 0.15
N GLU A 18 2.02 3.59 0.65
CA GLU A 18 2.84 2.43 0.27
C GLU A 18 2.15 1.13 0.60
N LYS A 19 1.68 1.03 1.84
CA LYS A 19 1.01 -0.17 2.32
C LYS A 19 -0.30 -0.42 1.57
N LEU A 20 -1.05 0.64 1.27
CA LEU A 20 -2.26 0.54 0.46
C LEU A 20 -1.95 0.07 -0.96
N ALA A 21 -0.90 0.60 -1.60
CA ALA A 21 -0.51 0.18 -2.93
C ALA A 21 -0.12 -1.31 -2.97
N LEU A 22 0.59 -1.80 -1.97
CA LEU A 22 0.90 -3.24 -1.85
C LEU A 22 -0.38 -4.09 -1.76
N TYR A 23 -1.34 -3.71 -0.91
CA TYR A 23 -2.59 -4.45 -0.79
C TYR A 23 -3.44 -4.43 -2.06
N VAL A 24 -3.48 -3.30 -2.77
CA VAL A 24 -4.18 -3.23 -4.06
C VAL A 24 -3.52 -4.13 -5.09
N TYR A 25 -2.19 -4.15 -5.16
CA TYR A 25 -1.46 -5.06 -6.05
C TYR A 25 -1.74 -6.53 -5.73
N GLU A 26 -1.68 -6.94 -4.47
CA GLU A 26 -2.01 -8.30 -4.02
C GLU A 26 -3.46 -8.67 -4.34
N TYR A 27 -4.40 -7.75 -4.12
CA TYR A 27 -5.79 -7.94 -4.49
C TYR A 27 -5.96 -8.17 -5.99
N LEU A 28 -5.31 -7.35 -6.83
CA LEU A 28 -5.35 -7.48 -8.29
C LEU A 28 -4.79 -8.84 -8.75
N LEU A 29 -3.73 -9.33 -8.11
CA LEU A 29 -3.24 -10.69 -8.37
C LEU A 29 -4.24 -11.76 -7.94
N HIS A 30 -4.82 -11.63 -6.75
CA HIS A 30 -5.75 -12.62 -6.18
C HIS A 30 -7.02 -12.77 -7.03
N VAL A 31 -7.54 -11.66 -7.58
CA VAL A 31 -8.71 -11.69 -8.48
C VAL A 31 -8.37 -12.04 -9.93
N GLY A 32 -7.11 -12.36 -10.24
CA GLY A 32 -6.66 -12.74 -11.58
C GLY A 32 -6.43 -11.57 -12.56
N ALA A 33 -6.43 -10.34 -12.08
CA ALA A 33 -6.21 -9.13 -12.90
C ALA A 33 -4.72 -8.81 -13.10
N GLN A 34 -3.94 -9.79 -13.59
CA GLN A 34 -2.47 -9.68 -13.72
C GLN A 34 -2.00 -8.49 -14.56
N LYS A 35 -2.70 -8.15 -15.65
CA LYS A 35 -2.35 -6.98 -16.49
C LYS A 35 -2.54 -5.67 -15.71
N SER A 36 -3.69 -5.52 -15.05
CA SER A 36 -3.98 -4.37 -14.20
C SER A 36 -2.99 -4.24 -13.04
N ALA A 37 -2.55 -5.37 -12.45
CA ALA A 37 -1.52 -5.36 -11.40
C ALA A 37 -0.18 -4.79 -11.89
N GLN A 38 0.25 -5.15 -13.10
CA GLN A 38 1.47 -4.63 -13.72
C GLN A 38 1.36 -3.15 -14.11
N THR A 39 0.23 -2.75 -14.70
CA THR A 39 -0.05 -1.34 -15.01
C THR A 39 -0.06 -0.51 -13.73
N PHE A 40 -0.73 -0.99 -12.69
CA PHE A 40 -0.82 -0.32 -11.39
C PHE A 40 0.56 -0.04 -10.76
N LEU A 41 1.46 -1.03 -10.75
CA LEU A 41 2.82 -0.82 -10.22
C LEU A 41 3.61 0.21 -11.03
N SER A 42 3.45 0.20 -12.36
CA SER A 42 4.11 1.16 -13.25
C SER A 42 3.63 2.58 -12.97
N GLU A 43 2.31 2.79 -12.85
CA GLU A 43 1.72 4.09 -12.57
C GLU A 43 2.11 4.63 -11.17
N VAL A 44 2.08 3.77 -10.14
CA VAL A 44 2.51 4.16 -8.78
C VAL A 44 3.98 4.54 -8.73
N ARG A 45 4.84 3.89 -9.54
CA ARG A 45 6.27 4.25 -9.65
C ARG A 45 6.46 5.58 -10.38
N THR A 46 5.77 5.81 -11.50
CA THR A 46 5.84 7.08 -12.24
C THR A 46 5.35 8.26 -11.41
N LEU A 47 4.28 8.10 -10.64
CA LEU A 47 3.78 9.13 -9.71
C LEU A 47 4.77 9.45 -8.58
N ARG A 48 5.72 8.56 -8.30
CA ARG A 48 6.79 8.75 -7.31
C ARG A 48 8.06 9.36 -7.87
N GLY A 49 8.16 9.56 -9.18
CA GLY A 49 9.31 10.24 -9.81
C GLY A 49 10.64 9.49 -9.67
N LEU A 50 10.62 8.15 -9.67
CA LEU A 50 11.81 7.32 -9.91
C LEU A 50 12.00 7.05 -11.40
#